data_AF-A0A016SIU6-F1
#
_entry.id   AF-A0A016SIU6-F1
#
_cell.length_a   1.000
_cell.length_b   1.000
_cell.length_c   1.000
_cell.angle_alpha   90.00
_cell.angle_beta   90.00
_cell.angle_gamma   90.00
#
_symmetry.space_group_name_H-M   'P 1'
#
loop_
_entity.id
_entity.type
_entity.pdbx_description
1 polymer ?
#
loop_
_entity_poly.entity_id
_entity_poly.type
_entity_poly.pdbx_seq_one_letter_code
_entity_poly.pdbx_strand_id
1 'polypeptide(L)' 'MELRGAETSGGNALRLSDEVKTACDCVEFSWKQESPDGVRLPLYLYGDRRQLVTSLAFAVSPATAFYERGVALVANSALS' A
#
# COMPACT_ATOMS: atom_id res chain seq x y z
N MET A 1 -0.63 0.09 -10.75
CA MET A 1 -0.08 -0.49 -9.51
C MET A 1 -1.17 -1.31 -8.84
N GLU A 2 -0.83 -2.23 -7.94
CA GLU A 2 -1.83 -3.03 -7.21
C GLU A 2 -1.69 -2.87 -5.69
N LEU A 3 -2.81 -2.94 -4.99
CA LEU A 3 -2.88 -3.15 -3.55
C LEU A 3 -3.16 -4.61 -3.24
N ARG A 4 -2.58 -5.13 -2.15
CA ARG A 4 -2.79 -6.51 -1.69
C ARG A 4 -3.51 -6.51 -0.35
N GLY A 5 -4.69 -7.13 -0.29
CA GLY A 5 -5.50 -7.25 0.94
C GLY A 5 -6.15 -5.95 1.42
N ALA A 6 -6.18 -4.93 0.57
CA ALA A 6 -6.81 -3.64 0.82
C ALA A 6 -7.22 -3.02 -0.52
N GLU A 7 -8.08 -2.02 -0.47
CA GLU A 7 -8.51 -1.22 -1.60
C GLU A 7 -8.54 0.28 -1.22
N THR A 8 -8.53 1.15 -2.23
CA THR A 8 -8.59 2.59 -1.99
C THR A 8 -10.01 3.01 -1.57
N SER A 9 -10.11 3.89 -0.58
CA SER A 9 -11.39 4.48 -0.16
C SER A 9 -11.47 5.99 -0.44
N GLY A 10 -10.51 6.53 -1.20
CA GLY A 10 -10.40 7.94 -1.58
C GLY A 10 -9.24 8.66 -0.86
N GLY A 11 -8.65 9.64 -1.54
CA GLY A 11 -7.49 10.37 -1.02
C GLY A 11 -6.33 9.44 -0.66
N ASN A 12 -5.75 9.63 0.52
CA ASN A 12 -4.68 8.77 1.06
C ASN A 12 -5.20 7.64 1.96
N ALA A 13 -6.50 7.33 1.90
CA ALA A 13 -7.14 6.36 2.78
C ALA A 13 -7.35 5.00 2.09
N LEU A 14 -7.17 3.93 2.88
CA LEU A 14 -7.39 2.55 2.45
C LEU A 14 -8.38 1.87 3.39
N ARG A 15 -9.12 0.91 2.84
CA ARG A 15 -9.95 -0.04 3.60
C ARG A 15 -9.49 -1.47 3.32
N LEU A 16 -9.61 -2.35 4.32
CA LEU A 16 -9.33 -3.77 4.10
C LEU A 16 -10.31 -4.34 3.10
N SER A 17 -9.82 -5.22 2.24
CA SER A 17 -10.62 -5.93 1.25
C SER A 17 -10.37 -7.42 1.37
N ASP A 18 -11.42 -8.20 1.09
CA ASP A 18 -11.31 -9.66 0.97
C ASP A 18 -10.74 -10.07 -0.39
N GLU A 19 -10.65 -9.14 -1.35
CA GLU A 19 -9.93 -9.35 -2.59
C GLU A 19 -8.42 -9.44 -2.35
N VAL A 20 -7.79 -10.43 -2.99
CA VAL A 20 -6.34 -10.64 -2.87
C VAL A 20 -5.55 -9.49 -3.48
N LYS A 21 -6.06 -8.93 -4.58
CA LYS A 21 -5.45 -7.82 -5.31
C LYS A 21 -6.54 -6.85 -5.77
N THR A 22 -6.32 -5.56 -5.59
CA THR A 22 -7.19 -4.52 -6.17
C THR A 22 -6.36 -3.53 -6.97
N ALA A 23 -6.99 -2.86 -7.93
CA ALA A 23 -6.35 -1.83 -8.73
C ALA A 23 -6.02 -0.58 -7.88
N CYS A 24 -4.90 0.06 -8.23
CA CYS A 24 -4.50 1.37 -7.72
C CYS A 24 -3.99 2.18 -8.92
N ASP A 25 -4.87 3.05 -9.44
CA ASP A 25 -4.72 3.66 -10.76
C ASP A 25 -3.64 4.74 -10.80
N CYS A 26 -3.69 5.68 -9.85
CA CYS A 26 -2.74 6.78 -9.73
C CYS A 26 -2.26 6.89 -8.29
N VAL A 27 -0.95 7.04 -8.12
CA VAL A 27 -0.34 7.39 -6.83
C VAL A 27 0.68 8.48 -7.06
N GLU A 28 0.50 9.57 -6.34
CA GLU A 28 1.40 10.71 -6.30
C GLU A 28 2.05 10.74 -4.93
N PHE A 29 3.36 10.97 -4.89
CA PHE A 29 4.10 11.13 -3.66
C PHE A 29 5.06 12.30 -3.76
N SER A 30 5.29 12.94 -2.63
CA SER A 30 6.25 14.04 -2.48
C SER A 30 7.16 13.76 -1.30
N TRP A 31 8.37 14.31 -1.36
CA TRP A 31 9.33 14.22 -0.28
C TRP A 31 9.10 15.39 0.67
N LYS A 32 8.91 15.07 1.95
CA LYS A 32 8.78 16.04 3.03
C LYS A 32 9.89 15.81 4.05
N GLN A 33 10.31 16.86 4.74
CA GLN A 33 11.29 16.74 5.80
C GLN A 33 10.67 16.12 7.06
N GLU A 34 9.41 16.45 7.34
CA GLU A 34 8.67 15.88 8.45
C GLU A 34 8.25 14.43 8.17
N SER A 35 8.18 13.64 9.24
CA SER A 35 7.66 12.28 9.12
C SER A 35 6.15 12.32 8.79
N PRO A 36 5.69 11.57 7.79
CA PRO A 36 4.27 11.51 7.47
C PRO A 36 3.50 10.77 8.57
N ASP A 37 2.29 11.25 8.85
CA ASP A 37 1.33 10.54 9.69
C ASP A 37 0.77 9.30 8.98
N GLY A 38 0.29 8.34 9.77
CA GLY A 38 -0.40 7.15 9.28
C GLY A 38 0.46 5.88 9.27
N VAL A 39 -0.07 4.84 8.62
CA VAL A 39 0.53 3.51 8.60
C VAL A 39 1.47 3.37 7.43
N ARG A 40 2.69 2.91 7.71
CA ARG A 40 3.70 2.65 6.70
C ARG A 40 3.49 1.26 6.10
N LEU A 41 3.11 1.24 4.83
CA LEU A 41 2.92 0.02 4.05
C LEU A 41 4.06 -0.12 3.02
N PRO A 42 4.59 -1.34 2.82
CA PRO A 42 5.68 -1.56 1.88
C PRO A 42 5.19 -1.49 0.43
N LEU A 43 5.98 -0.82 -0.42
CA LEU A 43 5.88 -0.89 -1.87
C LEU A 43 6.94 -1.85 -2.39
N TYR A 44 6.52 -3.00 -2.89
CA TYR A 44 7.38 -3.95 -3.58
C TYR A 44 7.40 -3.71 -5.08
N LEU A 45 8.50 -4.07 -5.74
CA LEU A 45 8.59 -4.00 -7.19
C LEU A 45 7.68 -5.04 -7.85
N TYR A 46 7.65 -6.26 -7.30
CA TYR A 46 6.91 -7.41 -7.83
C TYR A 46 6.06 -8.12 -6.77
N GLY A 47 5.17 -9.00 -7.21
CA GLY A 47 4.21 -9.73 -6.37
C GLY A 47 4.85 -10.73 -5.39
N ASP A 48 6.10 -11.15 -5.63
CA ASP A 48 6.85 -12.08 -4.79
C ASP A 48 7.37 -11.46 -3.48
N ARG A 49 7.23 -10.13 -3.33
CA ARG A 49 7.65 -9.34 -2.17
C ARG A 49 9.14 -9.44 -1.83
N ARG A 50 9.99 -9.76 -2.80
CA ARG A 50 11.46 -9.89 -2.58
C ARG A 50 12.21 -8.57 -2.71
N GLN A 51 11.69 -7.66 -3.52
CA GLN A 51 12.35 -6.38 -3.83
C GLN A 51 11.53 -5.23 -3.26
N LEU A 52 11.90 -4.75 -2.07
CA LEU A 52 11.31 -3.57 -1.46
C LEU A 52 11.85 -2.31 -2.15
N VAL A 53 10.95 -1.46 -2.64
CA VAL A 53 11.30 -0.17 -3.25
C VAL A 53 11.35 0.92 -2.19
N THR A 54 10.25 1.07 -1.43
CA THR A 54 10.13 2.06 -0.36
C THR A 54 8.96 1.72 0.56
N SER A 55 8.74 2.53 1.61
CA SER A 55 7.53 2.49 2.44
C SER A 55 6.73 3.77 2.25
N LEU A 56 5.42 3.64 2.08
CA LEU A 56 4.49 4.76 1.88
C LEU A 56 3.50 4.83 3.04
N ALA A 57 3.16 6.05 3.46
CA ALA A 57 2.27 6.28 4.59
C ALA A 57 0.83 6.49 4.13
N PHE A 58 -0.11 5.74 4.72
CA PHE A 58 -1.54 5.79 4.41
C PHE A 58 -2.39 6.08 5.65
N ALA A 59 -3.47 6.82 5.44
CA ALA A 59 -4.47 7.09 6.46
C ALA A 59 -5.40 5.87 6.61
N VAL A 60 -5.10 5.01 7.58
CA VAL A 60 -5.87 3.79 7.84
C VAL A 60 -6.18 3.64 9.33
N SER A 61 -7.28 2.94 9.64
CA SER A 61 -7.66 2.63 11.00
C SER A 61 -8.47 1.32 11.06
N PRO A 62 -8.20 0.41 12.01
CA PRO A 62 -7.08 0.44 12.96
C PRO A 62 -5.76 -0.02 12.30
N ALA A 63 -4.64 0.57 12.69
CA ALA A 63 -3.33 0.27 12.11
C ALA A 63 -2.90 -1.20 12.24
N THR A 64 -3.18 -1.81 13.39
CA THR A 64 -2.83 -3.20 13.70
C THR A 64 -3.43 -4.19 12.71
N ALA A 65 -4.69 -3.98 12.30
CA ALA A 65 -5.37 -4.87 11.36
C ALA A 65 -4.69 -4.87 9.98
N PHE A 66 -4.11 -3.74 9.54
CA PHE A 66 -3.38 -3.67 8.27
C PHE A 66 -2.03 -4.37 8.34
N TYR A 67 -1.34 -4.28 9.47
CA TYR A 67 -0.09 -5.02 9.70
C TYR A 67 -0.33 -6.52 9.75
N GLU A 68 -1.33 -6.97 10.52
CA GLU A 68 -1.68 -8.40 10.63
C GLU A 68 -2.15 -8.98 9.31
N ARG A 69 -2.92 -8.22 8.52
CA ARG A 69 -3.34 -8.62 7.16
C ARG A 69 -2.15 -8.67 6.18
N GLY A 70 -1.03 -8.03 6.49
CA GLY A 70 0.14 -7.98 5.62
C GLY A 70 -0.11 -7.21 4.33
N VAL A 71 -0.81 -6.07 4.44
CA VAL A 71 -1.15 -5.19 3.31
C VAL A 71 0.13 -4.64 2.68
N ALA A 72 0.17 -4.63 1.35
CA ALA A 72 1.31 -4.14 0.57
C ALA A 72 0.89 -3.56 -0.77
N LEU A 73 1.74 -2.71 -1.34
CA LEU A 73 1.61 -2.22 -2.71
C LEU A 73 2.60 -2.96 -3.62
N VAL A 74 2.21 -3.16 -4.88
CA VAL A 74 3.04 -3.78 -5.92
C VAL A 74 3.11 -2.85 -7.13
N ALA A 75 4.28 -2.27 -7.37
CA ALA A 75 4.50 -1.30 -8.44
C ALA A 75 4.27 -1.91 -9.82
N ASN A 76 4.87 -3.08 -10.08
CA ASN A 76 4.79 -3.77 -11.36
C ASN A 76 3.98 -5.06 -11.23
N SER A 77 2.72 -5.00 -11.67
CA SER A 77 1.80 -6.14 -11.66
C SER A 77 1.92 -7.05 -12.89
N ALA A 78 2.66 -6.65 -13.92
CA ALA A 78 2.79 -7.46 -15.15
C ALA A 78 3.56 -8.77 -14.93
N LEU A 79 4.37 -8.84 -13.87
CA LEU A 79 5.18 -10.00 -13.48
C LEU A 79 4.76 -10.58 -12.12
N SER A 80 3.51 -10.34 -11.70
CA SER A 80 3.02 -10.69 -10.35
C SER A 80 2.55 -12.13 -10.23
#